data_AF-A0A0M2S275-F1
#
_entry.id   AF-A0A0M2S275-F1
#
_cell.length_a   1.000
_cell.length_b   1.000
_cell.length_c   1.000
_cell.angle_alpha   90.00
_cell.angle_beta   90.00
_cell.angle_gamma   90.00
#
_symmetry.space_group_name_H-M   'P 1'
#
loop_
_entity.id
_entity.type
_entity.pdbx_description
1 polymer ?
#
loop_
_entity_poly.entity_id
_entity_poly.type
_entity_poly.pdbx_seq_one_letter_code
_entity_poly.pdbx_strand_id
1 'polypeptide(L)'
;MELVAERIGRLCSQATGEQLRTHAERYGVAEVLDRVVAAVRAGRWDPQLAADLDRLDAAFAQHGIDGLTTGVRGFEPWLGGGGHPTVAAWTCPGAGPCPRKAPVDDGPPPTCGLTGAPFVASRVTL
;
A
#
# COMPACT_ATOMS: atom_id res chain seq x y z
N MET A 1 -11.98 3.58 8.72
CA MET A 1 -10.97 4.38 7.99
C MET A 1 -9.58 3.80 8.17
N GLU A 2 -9.10 3.60 9.40
CA GLU A 2 -7.76 3.03 9.70
C GLU A 2 -7.52 1.64 9.06
N LEU A 3 -8.50 0.74 9.14
CA LEU A 3 -8.46 -0.57 8.46
C LEU A 3 -8.31 -0.49 6.93
N VAL A 4 -8.93 0.50 6.28
CA VAL A 4 -8.82 0.68 4.81
C VAL A 4 -7.41 1.15 4.45
N ALA A 5 -6.85 2.05 5.27
CA ALA A 5 -5.47 2.51 5.12
C ALA A 5 -4.46 1.36 5.18
N GLU A 6 -4.62 0.46 6.16
CA GLU A 6 -3.77 -0.72 6.30
C GLU A 6 -3.86 -1.66 5.08
N ARG A 7 -5.08 -1.93 4.60
CA ARG A 7 -5.31 -2.77 3.42
C ARG A 7 -4.65 -2.19 2.18
N ILE A 8 -4.73 -0.87 1.98
CA ILE A 8 -4.03 -0.17 0.88
C ILE A 8 -2.52 -0.25 1.03
N GLY A 9 -1.98 -0.10 2.25
CA GLY A 9 -0.55 -0.24 2.50
C GLY A 9 0.00 -1.60 2.04
N ARG A 10 -0.75 -2.67 2.29
CA ARG A 10 -0.40 -4.05 1.86
C ARG A 10 -0.56 -4.24 0.36
N LEU A 11 -1.69 -3.82 -0.21
CA LEU A 11 -1.89 -3.90 -1.66
C LEU A 11 -0.76 -3.15 -2.39
N CYS A 12 -0.32 -2.01 -1.85
CA CYS A 12 0.79 -1.23 -2.37
C CYS A 12 2.13 -2.00 -2.31
N SER A 13 2.41 -2.76 -1.26
CA SER A 13 3.64 -3.57 -1.20
C SER A 13 3.62 -4.72 -2.22
N GLN A 14 2.48 -5.38 -2.37
CA GLN A 14 2.25 -6.42 -3.38
C GLN A 14 2.28 -5.88 -4.82
N ALA A 15 1.87 -4.63 -5.02
CA ALA A 15 1.89 -3.94 -6.32
C ALA A 15 3.29 -3.53 -6.79
N THR A 16 4.35 -3.84 -6.04
CA THR A 16 5.73 -3.54 -6.42
C THR A 16 6.17 -4.55 -7.50
N GLY A 17 5.65 -4.43 -8.73
CA GLY A 17 5.92 -5.30 -9.88
C GLY A 17 4.70 -5.55 -10.79
N GLU A 18 4.92 -6.09 -11.99
CA GLU A 18 3.87 -6.36 -13.00
C GLU A 18 2.91 -7.52 -12.62
N GLN A 19 3.24 -8.29 -11.58
CA GLN A 19 2.50 -9.50 -11.21
C GLN A 19 1.07 -9.19 -10.75
N LEU A 20 0.86 -8.15 -9.95
CA LEU A 20 -0.48 -7.82 -9.44
C LEU A 20 -1.44 -7.48 -10.56
N ARG A 21 -1.01 -6.66 -11.54
CA ARG A 21 -1.85 -6.30 -12.68
C ARG A 21 -2.12 -7.50 -13.58
N THR A 22 -1.09 -8.28 -13.89
CA THR A 22 -1.23 -9.52 -14.67
C THR A 22 -2.23 -10.49 -14.03
N HIS A 23 -2.18 -10.66 -12.70
CA HIS A 23 -3.15 -11.48 -11.97
C HIS A 23 -4.55 -10.87 -11.98
N ALA A 24 -4.69 -9.55 -11.80
CA ALA A 24 -5.98 -8.89 -11.85
C ALA A 24 -6.65 -9.01 -13.23
N GLU A 25 -5.87 -8.93 -14.33
CA GLU A 25 -6.35 -9.18 -15.69
C GLU A 25 -6.78 -10.63 -15.86
N ARG A 26 -5.95 -11.59 -15.43
CA ARG A 26 -6.25 -13.03 -15.48
C ARG A 26 -7.51 -13.40 -14.70
N TYR A 27 -7.76 -12.75 -13.58
CA TYR A 27 -8.91 -13.00 -12.71
C TYR A 27 -10.13 -12.11 -13.02
N GLY A 28 -10.07 -11.30 -14.09
CA GLY A 28 -11.19 -10.46 -14.54
C GLY A 28 -11.53 -9.28 -13.62
N VAL A 29 -10.59 -8.83 -12.77
CA VAL A 29 -10.78 -7.73 -11.81
C VAL A 29 -9.85 -6.54 -12.05
N ALA A 30 -9.25 -6.43 -13.23
CA ALA A 30 -8.41 -5.30 -13.61
C ALA A 30 -9.11 -3.94 -13.44
N GLU A 31 -10.39 -3.84 -13.81
CA GLU A 31 -11.17 -2.60 -13.63
C GLU A 31 -11.38 -2.24 -12.15
N VAL A 32 -11.49 -3.24 -11.28
CA VAL A 32 -11.59 -3.04 -9.83
C VAL A 32 -10.27 -2.46 -9.30
N LEU A 33 -9.15 -3.03 -9.74
CA LEU A 33 -7.81 -2.53 -9.41
C LEU A 33 -7.63 -1.07 -9.89
N ASP A 34 -8.09 -0.74 -11.10
CA ASP A 34 -8.02 0.61 -11.64
C ASP A 34 -8.84 1.62 -10.83
N ARG A 35 -10.03 1.24 -10.35
CA ARG A 35 -10.83 2.08 -9.45
C ARG A 35 -10.14 2.31 -8.11
N VAL A 36 -9.51 1.29 -7.54
CA VAL A 36 -8.73 1.42 -6.30
C VAL A 36 -7.56 2.38 -6.51
N VAL A 37 -6.79 2.24 -7.59
CA VAL A 37 -5.69 3.16 -7.93
C VAL A 37 -6.18 4.59 -8.09
N ALA A 38 -7.30 4.79 -8.80
CA ALA A 38 -7.89 6.11 -9.01
C ALA A 38 -8.35 6.74 -7.68
N ALA A 39 -8.97 5.97 -6.79
CA ALA A 39 -9.39 6.43 -5.47
C ALA A 39 -8.18 6.84 -4.61
N VAL A 40 -7.12 6.02 -4.57
CA VAL A 40 -5.89 6.33 -3.83
C VAL A 40 -5.21 7.59 -4.37
N ARG A 41 -5.12 7.74 -5.71
CA ARG A 41 -4.56 8.94 -6.34
C ARG A 41 -5.38 10.19 -6.02
N ALA A 42 -6.70 10.07 -5.95
CA ALA A 42 -7.60 11.16 -5.58
C ALA A 42 -7.67 11.41 -4.06
N GLY A 43 -6.96 10.62 -3.23
CA GLY A 43 -7.04 10.71 -1.78
C GLY A 43 -8.43 10.38 -1.22
N ARG A 44 -9.23 9.57 -1.93
CA ARG A 44 -10.57 9.16 -1.49
C ARG A 44 -10.48 7.86 -0.69
N TRP A 45 -11.03 7.88 0.52
CA TRP A 45 -11.02 6.77 1.48
C TRP A 45 -12.45 6.43 1.93
N ASP A 46 -13.37 6.42 0.97
CA ASP A 46 -14.80 6.21 1.21
C ASP A 46 -15.16 4.71 1.32
N PRO A 47 -16.41 4.37 1.70
CA PRO A 47 -16.87 2.99 1.76
C PRO A 47 -16.80 2.25 0.41
N GLN A 48 -16.81 2.98 -0.71
CA GLN A 48 -16.70 2.38 -2.04
C GLN A 48 -15.30 1.80 -2.26
N LEU A 49 -14.25 2.47 -1.76
CA LEU A 49 -12.90 1.93 -1.75
C LEU A 49 -12.82 0.62 -0.96
N ALA A 50 -13.47 0.55 0.21
CA ALA A 50 -13.50 -0.69 1.00
C ALA A 50 -14.18 -1.84 0.24
N ALA A 51 -15.31 -1.57 -0.42
CA ALA A 51 -16.02 -2.56 -1.21
C ALA A 51 -15.22 -3.04 -2.44
N ASP A 52 -14.46 -2.15 -3.09
CA ASP A 52 -13.59 -2.55 -4.20
C ASP A 52 -12.38 -3.37 -3.72
N LEU A 53 -11.86 -3.13 -2.51
CA LEU A 53 -10.85 -4.00 -1.89
C LEU A 53 -11.40 -5.39 -1.56
N ASP A 54 -12.62 -5.48 -1.04
CA ASP A 54 -13.28 -6.77 -0.77
C ASP A 54 -13.48 -7.58 -2.04
N ARG A 55 -13.82 -6.91 -3.16
CA ARG A 55 -13.94 -7.56 -4.47
C ARG A 55 -12.61 -8.10 -4.98
N LEU A 56 -11.51 -7.36 -4.77
CA LEU A 56 -10.17 -7.84 -5.12
C LEU A 56 -9.81 -9.08 -4.29
N ASP A 57 -9.99 -9.03 -2.96
CA ASP A 57 -9.71 -10.19 -2.11
C ASP A 57 -10.55 -11.41 -2.51
N ALA A 58 -11.86 -11.22 -2.76
CA ALA A 58 -12.75 -12.31 -3.15
C ALA A 58 -12.39 -12.94 -4.50
N ALA A 59 -11.94 -12.13 -5.47
CA ALA A 59 -11.51 -12.66 -6.77
C ALA A 59 -10.19 -13.42 -6.66
N PHE A 60 -9.21 -12.89 -5.90
CA PHE A 60 -7.93 -13.57 -5.69
C PHE A 60 -8.10 -14.86 -4.88
N ALA A 61 -8.97 -14.88 -3.87
CA ALA A 61 -9.29 -16.06 -3.07
C ALA A 61 -9.87 -17.21 -3.93
N GLN A 62 -10.73 -16.90 -4.91
CA GLN A 62 -11.25 -17.90 -5.87
C GLN A 62 -10.16 -18.60 -6.68
N HIS A 63 -8.98 -17.98 -6.78
CA HIS A 63 -7.82 -18.51 -7.47
C HIS A 63 -6.71 -18.95 -6.51
N GLY A 64 -7.02 -19.12 -5.22
CA GLY A 64 -6.11 -19.66 -4.20
C GLY A 64 -5.12 -18.65 -3.61
N ILE A 65 -5.31 -17.35 -3.88
CA ILE A 65 -4.51 -16.28 -3.28
C ILE A 65 -5.36 -15.62 -2.19
N ASP A 66 -5.29 -16.16 -0.99
CA ASP A 66 -5.98 -15.62 0.17
C ASP A 66 -5.20 -14.47 0.82
N GLY A 67 -5.94 -13.50 1.36
CA GLY A 67 -5.37 -12.46 2.21
C GLY A 67 -4.54 -11.41 1.50
N LEU A 68 -4.80 -11.16 0.21
CA LEU A 68 -4.14 -10.14 -0.61
C LEU A 68 -4.06 -8.79 0.12
N THR A 69 -5.14 -8.39 0.80
CA THR A 69 -5.16 -7.16 1.61
C THR A 69 -5.30 -7.39 3.12
N THR A 70 -5.45 -8.63 3.59
CA THR A 70 -5.78 -8.95 5.00
C THR A 70 -4.77 -9.79 5.77
N GLY A 71 -3.64 -10.22 5.17
CA GLY A 71 -2.64 -11.11 5.78
C GLY A 71 -2.00 -10.65 7.11
N VAL A 72 -1.09 -11.43 7.68
CA VAL A 72 -0.46 -11.14 9.00
C VAL A 72 0.66 -10.09 8.88
N ARG A 73 0.86 -9.22 9.89
CA ARG A 73 1.91 -8.19 9.90
C ARG A 73 3.32 -8.81 9.91
N GLY A 74 4.22 -8.31 9.08
CA GLY A 74 5.67 -8.47 9.27
C GLY A 74 6.20 -7.28 10.06
N PHE A 75 7.04 -7.54 11.07
CA PHE A 75 7.78 -6.50 11.79
C PHE A 75 9.20 -6.43 11.23
N GLU A 76 9.63 -5.24 10.84
CA GLU A 76 11.03 -4.97 10.49
C GLU A 76 11.54 -3.87 11.43
N PRO A 77 12.58 -4.13 12.24
CA PRO A 77 13.09 -3.14 13.16
C PRO A 77 13.72 -1.96 12.42
N TRP A 78 13.35 -0.74 12.83
CA TRP A 78 14.02 0.48 12.35
C TRP A 78 15.44 0.54 12.92
N LEU A 79 16.41 0.94 12.09
CA LEU A 79 17.79 1.19 12.53
C LEU A 79 17.81 2.44 13.43
N GLY A 80 17.65 2.27 14.75
CA GLY A 80 17.70 3.37 15.71
C GLY A 80 17.80 2.91 17.17
N GLY A 81 18.87 3.33 17.86
CA GLY A 81 19.09 3.13 19.30
C GLY A 81 18.20 4.03 20.17
N GLY A 82 18.07 3.66 21.45
CA GLY A 82 17.05 4.17 22.39
C GLY A 82 16.90 5.70 22.54
N GLY A 83 15.65 6.14 22.72
CA GLY A 83 15.21 7.54 22.89
C GLY A 83 13.81 7.76 22.28
N HIS A 84 13.39 9.02 22.11
CA HIS A 84 12.32 9.45 21.17
C HIS A 84 12.95 10.02 19.88
N PRO A 85 13.67 9.22 19.07
CA PRO A 85 14.36 9.74 17.90
C PRO A 85 13.35 10.20 16.83
N THR A 86 13.55 11.41 16.35
CA THR A 86 12.95 11.87 15.09
C THR A 86 13.83 11.35 13.95
N VAL A 87 13.31 10.42 13.16
CA VAL A 87 14.04 9.84 12.02
C VAL A 87 13.52 10.41 10.70
N ALA A 88 14.42 10.55 9.73
CA ALA A 88 14.01 10.81 8.35
C ALA A 88 13.45 9.51 7.75
N ALA A 89 12.28 9.60 7.14
CA ALA A 89 11.62 8.49 6.48
C ALA A 89 11.08 8.92 5.12
N TRP A 90 11.03 7.99 4.19
CA TRP A 90 10.22 8.10 2.99
C TRP A 90 8.77 7.76 3.36
N THR A 91 7.83 8.65 3.02
CA THR A 91 6.37 8.47 3.21
C THR A 91 5.62 8.38 1.90
N CYS A 92 4.54 7.60 1.89
CA CYS A 92 3.63 7.50 0.74
C CYS A 92 3.21 8.90 0.24
N PRO A 93 3.26 9.17 -1.07
CA PRO A 93 2.90 10.47 -1.64
C PRO A 93 1.38 10.70 -1.73
N GLY A 94 0.57 9.68 -1.44
CA GLY A 94 -0.89 9.78 -1.49
C GLY A 94 -1.44 10.73 -0.42
N ALA A 95 -2.45 11.52 -0.76
CA ALA A 95 -3.02 12.56 0.11
C ALA A 95 -3.83 12.02 1.32
N GLY A 96 -3.80 10.72 1.61
CA GLY A 96 -4.50 10.18 2.78
C GLY A 96 -3.74 9.07 3.49
N PRO A 97 -4.38 8.40 4.48
CA PRO A 97 -3.70 7.78 5.62
C PRO A 97 -2.86 6.52 5.35
N CYS A 98 -2.41 6.27 4.13
CA CYS A 98 -1.59 5.11 3.78
C CYS A 98 -0.39 4.97 4.76
N PRO A 99 -0.28 3.86 5.50
CA PRO A 99 0.70 3.72 6.58
C PRO A 99 2.11 3.39 6.06
N ARG A 100 2.31 3.27 4.74
CA ARG A 100 3.59 2.83 4.18
C ARG A 100 4.65 3.92 4.38
N LYS A 101 5.69 3.52 5.11
CA LYS A 101 6.89 4.29 5.40
C LYS A 101 8.10 3.40 5.12
N ALA A 102 9.22 4.02 4.72
CA ALA A 102 10.49 3.34 4.61
C ALA A 102 11.59 4.20 5.25
N PRO A 103 12.64 3.60 5.83
CA PRO A 103 13.81 4.36 6.26
C PRO A 103 14.44 5.09 5.06
N VAL A 104 15.01 6.26 5.31
CA VAL A 104 15.91 6.90 4.33
C VAL A 104 17.27 6.18 4.41
N ASP A 105 17.70 5.63 3.29
CA ASP A 105 19.04 5.05 3.08
C ASP A 105 19.76 5.79 1.92
N ASP A 106 20.95 5.32 1.53
CA ASP A 106 21.72 5.89 0.41
C ASP A 106 21.11 5.58 -0.98
N GLY A 107 19.95 4.90 -1.02
CA GLY A 107 19.24 4.51 -2.22
C GLY A 107 18.25 5.57 -2.74
N PRO A 108 17.74 5.38 -3.97
CA PRO A 108 16.65 6.22 -4.48
C PRO A 108 15.37 6.01 -3.65
N PRO A 109 14.48 7.02 -3.57
CA PRO A 109 13.23 6.89 -2.85
C PRO A 109 12.39 5.75 -3.44
N PRO A 110 11.73 4.93 -2.60
CA PRO A 110 10.82 3.91 -3.10
C PRO A 110 9.65 4.55 -3.82
N THR A 111 9.01 3.79 -4.71
CA THR A 111 7.81 4.21 -5.44
C THR A 111 6.56 3.58 -4.85
N CYS A 112 5.44 4.29 -4.90
CA CYS A 112 4.13 3.74 -4.59
C CYS A 112 3.77 2.71 -5.65
N GLY A 113 3.65 1.43 -5.28
CA GLY A 113 3.29 0.35 -6.20
C GLY A 113 1.94 0.55 -6.88
N LEU A 114 1.02 1.32 -6.28
CA LEU A 114 -0.30 1.61 -6.87
C LEU A 114 -0.29 2.78 -7.84
N THR A 115 0.45 3.85 -7.55
CA THR A 115 0.39 5.09 -8.34
C THR A 115 1.62 5.35 -9.20
N GLY A 116 2.70 4.60 -8.97
CA GLY A 116 4.04 4.81 -9.55
C GLY A 116 4.77 6.04 -9.01
N ALA A 117 4.14 6.83 -8.14
CA ALA A 117 4.72 8.08 -7.65
C ALA A 117 5.84 7.83 -6.63
N PRO A 118 6.96 8.58 -6.69
CA PRO A 118 8.03 8.47 -5.71
C PRO A 118 7.56 8.92 -4.33
N PHE A 119 8.08 8.28 -3.30
CA PHE A 119 7.82 8.68 -1.91
C PHE A 119 8.41 10.07 -1.63
N VAL A 120 7.80 10.77 -0.67
CA VAL A 120 8.25 12.08 -0.21
C VAL A 120 8.97 11.96 1.11
N ALA A 121 10.07 12.70 1.29
CA ALA A 121 10.80 12.72 2.54
C ALA A 121 9.96 13.40 3.63
N SER A 122 9.87 12.79 4.81
CA SER A 122 9.26 13.38 5.99
C SER A 122 10.02 12.99 7.25
N ARG A 123 9.83 13.79 8.31
CA ARG A 123 10.34 13.47 9.64
C ARG A 123 9.25 12.77 10.44
N VAL A 124 9.59 11.63 11.02
CA VAL A 124 8.66 10.81 11.78
C VAL A 124 9.22 10.63 13.18
N THR A 125 8.40 10.94 14.18
CA THR A 125 8.70 10.64 15.58
C THR A 125 8.35 9.18 15.85
N LEU A 126 9.30 8.42 16.40
CA LEU A 126 9.13 7.03 16.82
C LEU A 126 8.47 6.90 18.19
#